data_AF-A0A7J9VVZ9-F1
#
_entry.id   AF-A0A7J9VVZ9-F1
#
_cell.length_a   1.000
_cell.length_b   1.000
_cell.length_c   1.000
_cell.angle_alpha   90.00
_cell.angle_beta   90.00
_cell.angle_gamma   90.00
#
_symmetry.space_group_name_H-M   'P 1'
#
loop_
_entity.id
_entity.type
_entity.pdbx_description
1 polymer ?
#
loop_
_entity_poly.entity_id
_entity_poly.type
_entity_poly.pdbx_seq_one_letter_code
_entity_poly.pdbx_strand_id
1 'polypeptide(L)' 'MLRARDAIDCQPADWADTLVVVERGQLDVECRNGARARFDEGAILSFAGVQLRQLRNPSGGPLVLSALSRLRPTAD' A
#
# COMPACT_ATOMS: atom_id res chain seq x y z
N MET A 1 -7.55 3.85 -6.29
CA MET A 1 -8.68 2.99 -5.88
C MET A 1 -8.49 1.61 -6.50
N LEU A 2 -8.54 0.56 -5.70
CA LEU A 2 -8.49 -0.83 -6.14
C LEU A 2 -9.93 -1.37 -6.22
N ARG A 3 -10.28 -2.05 -7.31
CA ARG A 3 -11.58 -2.73 -7.42
C ARG A 3 -11.62 -3.94 -6.51
N ALA A 4 -12.80 -4.51 -6.38
CA ALA A 4 -13.01 -5.71 -5.59
C ALA A 4 -12.07 -6.83 -6.07
N ARG A 5 -11.36 -7.46 -5.12
CA ARG A 5 -10.40 -8.54 -5.37
C ARG A 5 -9.17 -8.17 -6.21
N ASP A 6 -8.95 -6.88 -6.50
CA ASP A 6 -7.75 -6.44 -7.20
C ASP A 6 -6.50 -6.65 -6.35
N ALA A 7 -5.39 -6.87 -7.04
CA ALA A 7 -4.05 -6.91 -6.49
C ALA A 7 -3.12 -6.08 -7.37
N ILE A 8 -2.22 -5.33 -6.74
CA ILE A 8 -1.13 -4.64 -7.43
C ILE A 8 0.20 -5.14 -6.89
N ASP A 9 1.09 -5.52 -7.80
CA ASP A 9 2.47 -5.80 -7.46
C ASP A 9 3.22 -4.50 -7.23
N CYS A 10 4.14 -4.54 -6.28
CA CYS A 10 4.88 -3.36 -5.83
C CYS A 10 6.38 -3.58 -5.98
N GLN A 11 7.08 -2.54 -6.43
CA GLN A 11 8.52 -2.45 -6.21
C GLN A 11 8.75 -1.69 -4.89
N PRO A 12 9.54 -2.22 -3.93
CA PRO A 12 9.77 -1.55 -2.66
C PRO A 12 10.24 -0.09 -2.78
N ALA A 13 11.03 0.21 -3.83
CA ALA A 13 11.54 1.55 -4.09
C ALA A 13 10.44 2.60 -4.31
N ASP A 14 9.32 2.22 -4.94
CA ASP A 14 8.21 3.14 -5.25
C ASP A 14 7.46 3.58 -3.98
N TRP A 15 7.61 2.84 -2.88
CA TRP A 15 6.87 3.03 -1.64
C TRP A 15 7.75 3.46 -0.46
N ALA A 16 9.06 3.57 -0.67
CA ALA A 16 10.03 3.83 0.40
C ALA A 16 9.83 5.20 1.08
N ASP A 17 9.37 6.19 0.34
CA ASP A 17 9.12 7.57 0.80
C ASP A 17 7.62 7.91 0.83
N THR A 18 6.76 6.89 0.93
CA THR A 18 5.31 7.03 0.80
C THR A 18 4.59 6.60 2.08
N LEU A 19 3.70 7.47 2.57
CA LEU A 19 2.70 7.13 3.57
C LEU A 19 1.39 6.76 2.87
N VAL A 20 0.74 5.69 3.34
CA VAL A 20 -0.54 5.22 2.80
C VAL A 20 -1.60 5.27 3.88
N VAL A 21 -2.75 5.85 3.55
CA VAL A 21 -3.94 5.85 4.40
C VAL A 21 -5.00 4.97 3.76
N VAL A 22 -5.59 4.07 4.54
CA VAL A 22 -6.77 3.31 4.13
C VAL A 22 -8.01 4.16 4.36
N GLU A 23 -8.42 4.92 3.35
CA GLU A 23 -9.57 5.84 3.44
C GLU A 23 -10.90 5.08 3.51
N ARG A 24 -10.98 3.91 2.87
CA ARG A 24 -12.19 3.08 2.86
C ARG A 24 -11.89 1.62 2.57
N GLY A 25 -12.50 0.72 3.34
CA GLY A 25 -12.41 -0.72 3.16
C GLY A 25 -11.21 -1.35 3.87
N GLN A 26 -10.76 -2.52 3.39
CA GLN A 26 -9.63 -3.26 3.96
C GLN A 26 -8.51 -3.42 2.96
N LEU A 27 -7.26 -3.37 3.45
CA LEU A 27 -6.06 -3.60 2.67
C LEU A 27 -5.33 -4.84 3.18
N ASP A 28 -5.07 -5.79 2.28
CA ASP A 28 -4.12 -6.88 2.50
C ASP A 28 -2.74 -6.49 1.97
N VAL A 29 -1.73 -6.63 2.81
CA VAL A 29 -0.32 -6.38 2.47
C VAL A 29 0.45 -7.70 2.52
N GLU A 30 1.22 -7.97 1.47
CA GLU A 30 2.18 -9.07 1.43
C GLU A 30 3.61 -8.54 1.23
N CYS A 31 4.54 -9.06 2.02
CA CYS A 31 5.97 -8.81 1.91
C CYS A 31 6.69 -9.98 1.24
N ARG A 32 7.88 -9.73 0.66
CA ARG A 32 8.70 -10.75 -0.02
C ARG A 32 9.16 -11.89 0.89
N ASN A 33 9.26 -11.64 2.20
CA ASN A 33 9.55 -12.68 3.20
C ASN A 33 8.33 -13.56 3.54
N GLY A 34 7.20 -13.38 2.85
CA GLY A 34 5.95 -14.11 3.10
C GLY A 34 5.10 -13.53 4.23
N ALA A 35 5.56 -12.50 4.94
CA ALA A 35 4.76 -11.84 5.96
C ALA A 35 3.52 -11.20 5.33
N ARG A 36 2.38 -11.39 5.99
CA ARG A 36 1.08 -10.86 5.56
C ARG A 36 0.40 -10.16 6.71
N ALA A 37 -0.23 -9.04 6.42
CA ALA A 37 -1.02 -8.29 7.39
C ALA A 37 -2.24 -7.68 6.70
N ARG A 38 -3.33 -7.55 7.46
CA ARG A 38 -4.55 -6.86 7.03
C ARG A 38 -4.73 -5.60 7.86
N PHE A 39 -5.16 -4.54 7.20
CA PHE A 39 -5.42 -3.25 7.81
C PHE A 39 -6.80 -2.75 7.43
N ASP A 40 -7.52 -2.23 8.41
CA ASP A 40 -8.86 -1.67 8.25
C ASP A 40 -8.81 -0.17 7.92
N GLU A 41 -9.99 0.39 7.64
CA GLU A 41 -10.21 1.81 7.42
C GLU A 41 -9.64 2.67 8.57
N GLY A 42 -9.00 3.78 8.21
CA GLY A 42 -8.30 4.67 9.13
C GLY A 42 -6.85 4.27 9.44
N ALA A 43 -6.39 3.09 9.01
CA ALA A 43 -4.99 2.70 9.17
C ALA A 43 -4.04 3.60 8.37
N ILE A 44 -2.93 4.00 9.01
CA ILE A 44 -1.84 4.75 8.39
C ILE A 44 -0.60 3.86 8.36
N LEU A 45 -0.05 3.65 7.17
CA LEU A 45 1.04 2.73 6.91
C LEU A 45 2.25 3.46 6.33
N SER A 46 3.43 3.06 6.78
CA SER A 46 4.71 3.37 6.12
C SER A 46 5.33 2.06 5.65
N PHE A 47 5.80 2.04 4.41
CA PHE A 47 6.51 0.89 3.83
C PHE A 47 8.02 1.10 3.76
N ALA A 48 8.53 2.15 4.40
CA ALA A 48 9.97 2.41 4.51
C ALA A 48 10.68 1.22 5.19
N GLY A 49 11.69 0.66 4.51
CA GLY A 49 12.43 -0.50 5.02
C GLY A 49 11.68 -1.83 4.95
N VAL A 50 10.44 -1.84 4.43
CA VAL A 50 9.65 -3.06 4.26
C VAL A 50 9.86 -3.60 2.85
N GLN A 51 10.09 -4.91 2.74
CA GLN A 51 10.20 -5.60 1.45
C GLN A 51 8.80 -5.84 0.86
N LEU A 52 8.07 -4.76 0.58
CA LEU A 52 6.71 -4.82 0.05
C LEU A 52 6.69 -5.59 -1.28
N ARG A 53 5.73 -6.49 -1.42
CA ARG A 53 5.52 -7.27 -2.63
C ARG A 53 4.18 -6.93 -3.29
N GLN A 54 3.12 -6.89 -2.51
CA GLN A 54 1.78 -6.78 -3.06
C GLN A 54 0.83 -6.03 -2.11
N LEU A 55 -0.02 -5.20 -2.69
CA LEU A 55 -1.18 -4.60 -2.04
C LEU A 55 -2.44 -5.18 -2.67
N ARG A 56 -3.39 -5.64 -1.86
CA ARG A 56 -4.59 -6.34 -2.35
C ARG A 56 -5.84 -5.81 -1.67
N ASN A 57 -6.92 -5.70 -2.44
CA ASN A 57 -8.26 -5.55 -1.89
C ASN A 57 -8.84 -6.95 -1.65
N PRO A 58 -8.99 -7.40 -0.39
CA PRO A 58 -9.53 -8.73 -0.11
C PRO A 58 -11.06 -8.79 -0.25
N SER A 59 -11.73 -7.64 -0.25
CA SER A 59 -13.18 -7.53 -0.11
C SER A 59 -13.91 -7.48 -1.45
N GLY A 60 -15.23 -7.68 -1.40
CA GLY A 60 -16.14 -7.46 -2.54
C GLY A 60 -16.49 -5.99 -2.79
N GLY A 61 -16.07 -5.07 -1.92
CA GLY A 61 -16.34 -3.64 -2.03
C GLY A 61 -15.12 -2.86 -2.53
N PRO A 62 -15.25 -1.54 -2.80
CA PRO A 62 -14.11 -0.74 -3.23
C PRO A 62 -13.14 -0.47 -2.07
N LEU A 63 -11.85 -0.56 -2.37
CA LEU A 63 -10.75 -0.13 -1.50
C LEU A 63 -10.21 1.21 -2.01
N VAL A 64 -10.26 2.23 -1.15
CA VAL A 64 -9.73 3.57 -1.44
C VAL A 64 -8.50 3.81 -0.57
N LEU A 65 -7.41 4.19 -1.23
CA LEU A 65 -6.12 4.48 -0.59
C LEU A 65 -5.70 5.89 -0.99
N SER A 66 -5.25 6.67 -0.02
CA SER A 66 -4.48 7.89 -0.25
C SER A 66 -3.01 7.57 -0.10
N ALA A 67 -2.18 8.04 -1.03
CA ALA A 67 -0.73 7.90 -0.97
C ALA A 67 -0.10 9.30 -0.95
N LEU A 68 0.68 9.58 0.09
CA LEU A 68 1.44 10.80 0.22
C LEU A 68 2.92 10.47 0.08
N SER A 69 3.52 10.89 -1.02
CA SER A 69 4.94 10.66 -1.30
C SER A 69 5.70 11.97 -1.18
N ARG A 70 6.93 11.90 -0.64
CA ARG A 70 7.84 13.03 -0.72
C ARG A 70 8.41 13.12 -2.13
N LEU A 71 8.17 14.23 -2.82
CA LEU A 71 8.90 14.53 -4.05
C LEU A 71 10.34 14.88 -3.66
N ARG A 72 11.32 14.13 -4.18
CA ARG A 72 12.71 14.62 -4.15
C ARG A 72 12.89 15.55 -5.33
N PRO A 73 13.42 16.77 -5.14
CA PRO A 73 13.89 17.56 -6.26
C PRO A 73 14.93 16.73 -7.02
N THR A 74 14.72 16.50 -8.31
CA THR A 74 15.78 15.98 -9.17
C THR A 74 16.89 17.02 -9.16
N ALA A 75 18.09 16.64 -8.72
CA ALA A 75 19.25 17.51 -8.85
C ALA A 75 19.56 17.67 -10.35
N ASP A 76 19.59 18.91 -10.83
CA ASP A 76 20.11 19.31 -12.15
C ASP A 76 21.61 19.00 -12.28
#